data_AF-G9X2I5-F1
#
_entry.id   AF-G9X2I5-F1
#
_cell.length_a   1.000
_cell.length_b   1.000
_cell.length_c   1.000
_cell.angle_alpha   90.00
_cell.angle_beta   90.00
_cell.angle_gamma   90.00
#
_symmetry.space_group_name_H-M   'P 1'
#
loop_
_entity.id
_entity.type
_entity.pdbx_description
1 polymer ?
#
loop_
_entity_poly.entity_id
_entity_poly.type
_entity_poly.pdbx_seq_one_letter_code
_entity_poly.pdbx_strand_id
1 'polypeptide(L)'
;MIKKEFFESFDIPKNTAFVDIETSGLSPINDDILIISIAKFFDDKKVKILQIISQNDEKEILIEFLTSIIGIYEIYSFNGYEFEEKFINQKLKKYDIYYDLGNINFISIKNILKNYSNFINLKHFSRQAVENHFNVERDRYYDMKLLIKDIEKKILKSKRKSYKSQY
;
A
#
# COMPACT_ATOMS: atom_id res chain seq x y z
N MET A 1 -4.61 14.60 5.10
CA MET A 1 -3.81 13.65 4.27
C MET A 1 -2.93 14.39 3.25
N ILE A 2 -1.79 13.81 2.80
CA ILE A 2 -1.01 14.30 1.64
C ILE A 2 -1.16 13.33 0.47
N LYS A 3 -1.33 13.84 -0.75
CA LYS A 3 -1.29 13.06 -2.00
C LYS A 3 -0.08 13.45 -2.83
N LYS A 4 0.58 12.48 -3.43
CA LYS A 4 1.62 12.67 -4.44
C LYS A 4 1.30 11.82 -5.66
N GLU A 5 1.53 12.37 -6.83
CA GLU A 5 1.24 11.70 -8.10
C GLU A 5 2.51 11.61 -8.94
N PHE A 6 2.72 10.45 -9.54
CA PHE A 6 3.79 10.18 -10.49
C PHE A 6 3.21 9.49 -11.71
N PHE A 7 3.91 9.58 -12.84
CA PHE A 7 3.47 8.98 -14.09
C PHE A 7 4.65 8.23 -14.70
N GLU A 8 4.39 6.99 -15.08
CA GLU A 8 5.39 6.10 -15.66
C GLU A 8 4.92 5.57 -17.02
N SER A 9 5.88 5.27 -17.90
CA SER A 9 5.64 4.88 -19.30
C SER A 9 5.68 3.37 -19.51
N PHE A 10 4.90 2.63 -18.71
CA PHE A 10 4.65 1.20 -18.91
C PHE A 10 3.15 0.93 -18.95
N ASP A 11 2.77 -0.27 -19.40
CA ASP A 11 1.37 -0.64 -19.60
C ASP A 11 0.90 -1.58 -18.49
N ILE A 12 -0.32 -1.37 -18.01
CA ILE A 12 -1.03 -2.26 -17.08
C ILE A 12 -2.51 -2.34 -17.47
N PRO A 13 -3.17 -3.48 -17.26
CA PRO A 13 -4.58 -3.62 -17.61
C PRO A 13 -5.46 -2.59 -16.89
N LYS A 14 -6.51 -2.12 -17.57
CA LYS A 14 -7.38 -1.03 -17.09
C LYS A 14 -8.08 -1.34 -15.75
N ASN A 15 -8.38 -2.61 -15.51
CA ASN A 15 -9.07 -3.12 -14.34
C ASN A 15 -8.12 -3.67 -13.26
N THR A 16 -6.83 -3.35 -13.36
CA THR A 16 -5.80 -3.85 -12.45
C THR A 16 -5.11 -2.67 -11.74
N ALA A 17 -4.80 -2.86 -10.46
CA ALA A 17 -3.94 -1.96 -9.71
C ALA A 17 -2.82 -2.73 -9.00
N PHE A 18 -1.67 -2.10 -8.86
CA PHE A 18 -0.60 -2.56 -7.98
C PHE A 18 -0.59 -1.71 -6.72
N VAL A 19 -0.57 -2.36 -5.56
CA VAL A 19 -0.69 -1.70 -4.26
C VAL A 19 0.48 -2.08 -3.35
N ASP A 20 0.98 -1.10 -2.62
CA ASP A 20 1.93 -1.28 -1.52
C ASP A 20 1.44 -0.44 -0.34
N ILE A 21 1.49 -1.00 0.86
CA ILE A 21 1.13 -0.27 2.10
C ILE A 21 2.32 -0.22 3.03
N GLU A 22 2.53 0.94 3.65
CA GLU A 22 3.46 1.06 4.78
C GLU A 22 2.64 1.21 6.05
N THR A 23 3.01 0.46 7.08
CA THR A 23 2.29 0.38 8.35
C THR A 23 3.23 0.69 9.53
N SER A 24 2.69 1.09 10.68
CA SER A 24 3.50 1.31 11.89
C SER A 24 4.05 0.01 12.48
N GLY A 25 3.53 -1.14 12.04
CA GLY A 25 3.89 -2.48 12.48
C GLY A 25 3.12 -3.55 11.71
N LEU A 26 3.15 -4.81 12.17
CA LEU A 26 2.66 -5.96 11.40
C LEU A 26 1.26 -6.45 11.82
N SER A 27 0.63 -5.83 12.84
CA SER A 27 -0.69 -6.21 13.33
C SER A 27 -1.80 -5.38 12.67
N PRO A 28 -2.69 -5.97 11.85
CA PRO A 28 -3.85 -5.27 11.30
C PRO A 28 -4.74 -4.61 12.37
N ILE A 29 -4.76 -5.18 13.57
CA ILE A 29 -5.61 -4.74 14.69
C ILE A 29 -4.96 -3.54 15.40
N ASN A 30 -3.66 -3.60 15.64
CA ASN A 30 -2.98 -2.67 16.54
C ASN A 30 -2.20 -1.57 15.82
N ASP A 31 -1.74 -1.84 14.60
CA ASP A 31 -0.85 -0.96 13.84
C ASP A 31 -1.59 -0.23 12.75
N ASP A 32 -1.25 1.03 12.51
CA ASP A 32 -1.93 1.89 11.55
C ASP A 32 -1.25 1.87 10.17
N ILE A 33 -2.05 2.05 9.13
CA ILE A 33 -1.61 2.32 7.76
C ILE A 33 -1.12 3.77 7.69
N LEU A 34 0.15 3.93 7.37
CA LEU A 34 0.83 5.22 7.26
C LEU A 34 0.82 5.73 5.83
N ILE A 35 0.98 4.82 4.86
CA ILE A 35 1.03 5.14 3.43
C ILE A 35 0.31 4.06 2.64
N ILE A 36 -0.46 4.46 1.63
CA ILE A 36 -0.94 3.56 0.57
C ILE A 36 -0.42 4.10 -0.76
N SER A 37 0.26 3.26 -1.53
CA SER A 37 0.70 3.56 -2.89
C SER A 37 -0.10 2.72 -3.87
N ILE A 38 -0.60 3.33 -4.94
CA ILE A 38 -1.47 2.69 -5.93
C ILE A 38 -0.92 3.03 -7.32
N ALA A 39 -0.54 2.03 -8.09
CA ALA A 39 -0.20 2.18 -9.50
C ALA A 39 -1.32 1.58 -10.35
N LYS A 40 -1.97 2.38 -11.21
CA LYS A 40 -3.08 1.96 -12.07
C LYS A 40 -3.04 2.63 -13.44
N PHE A 41 -3.71 2.01 -14.42
CA PHE A 41 -3.80 2.54 -15.78
C PHE A 41 -4.27 4.00 -15.77
N PHE A 42 -3.62 4.82 -16.58
CA PHE A 42 -3.96 6.22 -16.80
C PHE A 42 -3.62 6.59 -18.23
N ASP A 43 -4.61 6.61 -19.13
CA ASP A 43 -4.56 7.14 -20.50
C ASP A 43 -3.38 6.70 -21.42
N ASP A 44 -3.69 6.24 -22.63
CA ASP A 44 -2.71 5.95 -23.71
C ASP A 44 -1.36 5.32 -23.26
N LYS A 45 -1.45 4.25 -22.44
CA LYS A 45 -0.30 3.44 -21.91
C LYS A 45 0.57 4.14 -20.88
N LYS A 46 0.02 5.04 -20.06
CA LYS A 46 0.71 5.50 -18.85
C LYS A 46 0.14 4.83 -17.62
N VAL A 47 0.99 4.72 -16.61
CA VAL A 47 0.59 4.35 -15.26
C VAL A 47 0.62 5.58 -14.40
N LYS A 48 -0.48 5.84 -13.70
CA LYS A 48 -0.50 6.81 -12.61
C LYS A 48 -0.18 6.08 -11.32
N ILE A 49 0.85 6.56 -10.63
CA ILE A 49 1.19 6.16 -9.27
C ILE A 49 0.68 7.25 -8.32
N LEU A 50 -0.31 6.92 -7.51
CA LEU A 50 -0.83 7.77 -6.43
C LEU A 50 -0.26 7.26 -5.10
N GLN A 51 0.46 8.12 -4.39
CA GLN A 51 0.91 7.87 -3.03
C GLN A 51 0.11 8.73 -2.05
N ILE A 52 -0.57 8.07 -1.12
CA ILE A 52 -1.45 8.64 -0.12
C ILE A 52 -0.76 8.52 1.24
N ILE A 53 -0.45 9.63 1.89
CA ILE A 53 0.33 9.67 3.13
C ILE A 53 -0.54 10.21 4.28
N SER A 54 -0.57 9.46 5.38
CA SER A 54 -1.28 9.83 6.61
C SER A 54 -0.72 11.10 7.20
N GLN A 55 -1.61 11.98 7.65
CA GLN A 55 -1.22 13.15 8.43
C GLN A 55 -1.72 13.16 9.86
N ASN A 56 -2.67 12.29 10.23
CA ASN A 56 -3.21 12.04 11.60
C ASN A 56 -4.48 11.18 11.55
N ASP A 57 -5.13 11.07 10.38
CA ASP A 57 -6.39 10.35 10.20
C ASP A 57 -6.21 9.20 9.20
N GLU A 58 -6.17 7.97 9.70
CA GLU A 58 -6.11 6.74 8.91
C GLU A 58 -7.40 6.54 8.08
N LYS A 59 -8.54 7.05 8.55
CA LYS A 59 -9.84 6.92 7.88
C LYS A 59 -9.85 7.63 6.52
N GLU A 60 -9.28 8.84 6.45
CA GLU A 60 -9.17 9.61 5.20
C GLU A 60 -8.44 8.82 4.11
N ILE A 61 -7.36 8.13 4.48
CA ILE A 61 -6.54 7.36 3.54
C ILE A 61 -7.32 6.17 2.98
N LEU A 62 -8.11 5.50 3.83
CA LEU A 62 -8.95 4.38 3.39
C LEU A 62 -10.02 4.85 2.39
N ILE A 63 -10.69 5.97 2.68
CA ILE A 63 -11.71 6.52 1.78
C ILE A 63 -11.09 6.90 0.42
N GLU A 64 -9.92 7.53 0.44
CA GLU A 64 -9.19 7.87 -0.78
C GLU A 64 -8.76 6.62 -1.56
N PHE A 65 -8.28 5.59 -0.85
CA PHE A 65 -7.94 4.31 -1.46
C PHE A 65 -9.15 3.68 -2.14
N LEU A 66 -10.30 3.58 -1.45
CA LEU A 66 -11.53 3.03 -2.00
C LEU A 66 -11.98 3.80 -3.26
N THR A 67 -11.91 5.13 -3.22
CA THR A 67 -12.22 5.97 -4.38
C THR A 67 -11.25 5.72 -5.53
N SER A 68 -9.98 5.50 -5.21
CA SER A 68 -8.91 5.28 -6.19
C SER A 68 -8.97 3.90 -6.86
N ILE A 69 -9.66 2.92 -6.28
CA ILE A 69 -9.80 1.57 -6.86
C ILE A 69 -11.16 1.32 -7.52
N ILE A 70 -12.01 2.34 -7.69
CA ILE A 70 -13.25 2.19 -8.44
C ILE A 70 -12.95 1.67 -9.87
N GLY A 71 -13.63 0.60 -10.27
CA GLY A 71 -13.44 -0.07 -11.56
C GLY A 71 -12.25 -1.05 -11.61
N ILE A 72 -11.53 -1.24 -10.50
CA ILE A 72 -10.49 -2.25 -10.36
C ILE A 72 -11.12 -3.55 -9.86
N TYR A 73 -10.73 -4.67 -10.50
CA TYR A 73 -11.15 -6.02 -10.12
C TYR A 73 -9.98 -6.86 -9.62
N GLU A 74 -8.74 -6.47 -9.94
CA GLU A 74 -7.53 -7.18 -9.51
C GLU A 74 -6.56 -6.22 -8.83
N ILE A 75 -6.17 -6.55 -7.61
CA ILE A 75 -5.12 -5.84 -6.88
C ILE A 75 -3.94 -6.76 -6.70
N TYR A 76 -2.80 -6.41 -7.29
CA TYR A 76 -1.53 -7.08 -7.07
C TYR A 76 -0.74 -6.36 -5.99
N SER A 77 -0.29 -7.09 -4.98
CA SER A 77 0.70 -6.60 -4.01
C SER A 77 1.72 -7.70 -3.73
N PHE A 78 2.80 -7.37 -3.02
CA PHE A 78 3.84 -8.37 -2.78
C PHE A 78 3.30 -9.55 -1.95
N ASN A 79 2.51 -9.28 -0.91
CA ASN A 79 1.94 -10.31 -0.04
C ASN A 79 0.46 -10.62 -0.32
N GLY A 80 -0.26 -9.77 -1.06
CA GLY A 80 -1.64 -9.95 -1.46
C GLY A 80 -2.60 -10.09 -0.30
N TYR A 81 -3.52 -11.05 -0.43
CA TYR A 81 -4.49 -11.46 0.59
C TYR A 81 -3.87 -11.84 1.95
N GLU A 82 -2.57 -12.16 2.00
CA GLU A 82 -1.91 -12.55 3.24
C GLU A 82 -1.62 -11.37 4.17
N PHE A 83 -1.53 -10.14 3.62
CA PHE A 83 -1.16 -8.93 4.35
C PHE A 83 -2.02 -7.72 3.98
N GLU A 84 -1.92 -7.19 2.76
CA GLU A 84 -2.57 -5.92 2.39
C GLU A 84 -4.10 -6.00 2.53
N GLU A 85 -4.72 -7.07 2.04
CA GLU A 85 -6.17 -7.25 2.17
C GLU A 85 -6.62 -7.34 3.63
N LYS A 86 -5.88 -8.09 4.46
CA LYS A 86 -6.19 -8.23 5.89
C LYS A 86 -6.10 -6.90 6.62
N PHE A 87 -5.07 -6.11 6.33
CA PHE A 87 -4.92 -4.76 6.86
C PHE A 87 -6.11 -3.91 6.45
N ILE A 88 -6.40 -3.79 5.16
CA ILE A 88 -7.49 -2.95 4.66
C ILE A 88 -8.83 -3.37 5.28
N ASN A 89 -9.20 -4.66 5.24
CA ASN A 89 -10.44 -5.16 5.82
C ASN A 89 -10.56 -4.87 7.31
N GLN A 90 -9.50 -5.10 8.08
CA GLN A 90 -9.49 -4.82 9.51
C GLN A 90 -9.68 -3.31 9.79
N LYS A 91 -9.09 -2.45 8.97
CA LYS A 91 -9.22 -1.00 9.11
C LYS A 91 -10.59 -0.47 8.66
N LEU A 92 -11.15 -0.99 7.58
CA LEU A 92 -12.53 -0.69 7.19
C LEU A 92 -13.51 -1.00 8.33
N LYS A 93 -13.34 -2.17 8.97
CA LYS A 93 -14.12 -2.55 10.15
C LYS A 93 -13.87 -1.64 11.36
N LYS A 94 -12.62 -1.29 11.66
CA LYS A 94 -12.25 -0.38 12.77
C LYS A 94 -12.94 0.99 12.66
N TYR A 95 -13.17 1.48 11.44
CA TYR A 95 -13.71 2.82 11.16
C TYR A 95 -15.18 2.82 10.70
N ASP A 96 -15.87 1.68 10.80
CA ASP A 96 -17.25 1.48 10.35
C ASP A 96 -17.48 1.94 8.89
N ILE A 97 -16.51 1.65 8.01
CA ILE A 97 -16.63 1.90 6.58
C ILE A 97 -17.26 0.68 5.92
N TYR A 98 -18.52 0.79 5.54
CA TYR A 98 -19.25 -0.25 4.82
C TYR A 98 -18.90 -0.21 3.32
N TYR A 99 -17.89 -0.97 2.94
CA TYR A 99 -17.51 -1.19 1.54
C TYR A 99 -17.22 -2.67 1.33
N ASP A 100 -17.81 -3.27 0.30
CA ASP A 100 -17.59 -4.67 -0.04
C ASP A 100 -16.41 -4.81 -1.00
N LEU A 101 -15.30 -5.35 -0.50
CA LEU A 101 -14.14 -5.71 -1.32
C LEU A 101 -14.30 -7.06 -2.03
N GLY A 102 -15.39 -7.80 -1.83
CA GLY A 102 -15.58 -9.16 -2.33
C GLY A 102 -15.54 -9.31 -3.86
N ASN A 103 -15.72 -8.22 -4.61
CA ASN A 103 -15.57 -8.21 -6.06
C ASN A 103 -14.13 -7.92 -6.53
N ILE A 104 -13.19 -7.70 -5.59
CA ILE A 104 -11.80 -7.39 -5.87
C ILE A 104 -10.93 -8.58 -5.46
N ASN A 105 -10.20 -9.13 -6.42
CA ASN A 105 -9.25 -10.21 -6.18
C ASN A 105 -7.90 -9.64 -5.72
N PHE A 106 -7.52 -9.93 -4.46
CA PHE A 106 -6.20 -9.58 -3.92
C PHE A 106 -5.18 -10.67 -4.22
N ILE A 107 -4.26 -10.37 -5.14
CA ILE A 107 -3.31 -11.33 -5.70
C ILE A 107 -1.92 -11.11 -5.08
N SER A 108 -1.35 -12.20 -4.56
CA SER A 108 0.00 -12.20 -3.96
C SER A 108 1.06 -12.52 -5.00
N ILE A 109 1.88 -11.53 -5.36
CA ILE A 109 3.03 -11.72 -6.27
C ILE A 109 3.99 -12.77 -5.71
N LYS A 110 4.25 -12.73 -4.39
CA LYS A 110 5.07 -13.73 -3.70
C LYS A 110 4.57 -15.15 -3.93
N ASN A 111 3.26 -15.38 -3.83
CA ASN A 111 2.70 -16.72 -4.01
C ASN A 111 2.67 -17.16 -5.47
N ILE A 112 2.47 -16.23 -6.42
CA ILE A 112 2.70 -16.52 -7.85
C ILE A 112 4.13 -17.03 -8.04
N LEU A 113 5.14 -16.30 -7.55
CA LEU A 113 6.54 -16.69 -7.70
C LEU A 113 6.86 -18.03 -7.04
N LYS A 114 6.30 -18.33 -5.86
CA LYS A 114 6.46 -19.63 -5.20
C LYS A 114 5.92 -20.78 -6.05
N ASN A 115 4.78 -20.59 -6.71
CA ASN A 115 4.19 -21.62 -7.58
C ASN A 115 5.08 -21.94 -8.78
N TYR A 116 5.90 -20.98 -9.22
CA TYR A 116 6.89 -21.16 -10.28
C TYR A 116 8.32 -21.36 -9.78
N SER A 117 8.52 -21.57 -8.47
CA SER A 117 9.84 -21.64 -7.81
C SER A 117 10.85 -22.56 -8.51
N ASN A 118 10.40 -23.74 -8.95
CA ASN A 118 11.24 -24.72 -9.66
C ASN A 118 11.73 -24.23 -11.04
N PHE A 119 10.97 -23.35 -11.70
CA PHE A 119 11.33 -22.80 -13.00
C PHE A 119 12.22 -21.57 -12.89
N ILE A 120 12.06 -20.79 -11.82
CA ILE A 120 12.82 -19.55 -11.60
C ILE A 120 14.07 -19.75 -10.74
N ASN A 121 14.34 -20.96 -10.24
CA ASN A 121 15.51 -21.28 -9.41
C ASN A 121 15.69 -20.32 -8.20
N LEU A 122 14.57 -19.89 -7.60
CA LEU A 122 14.55 -18.96 -6.48
C LEU A 122 14.31 -19.72 -5.16
N LYS A 123 15.22 -19.59 -4.20
CA LYS A 123 15.15 -20.27 -2.89
C LYS A 123 14.42 -19.47 -1.80
N HIS A 124 14.41 -18.14 -1.93
CA HIS A 124 13.86 -17.23 -0.93
C HIS A 124 12.90 -16.24 -1.59
N PHE A 125 11.75 -16.02 -0.97
CA PHE A 125 10.66 -15.22 -1.52
C PHE A 125 10.37 -13.97 -0.68
N SER A 126 11.35 -13.48 0.07
CA SER A 126 11.27 -12.12 0.61
C SER A 126 11.35 -11.13 -0.56
N ARG A 127 10.77 -9.93 -0.39
CA ARG A 127 10.81 -8.88 -1.43
C ARG A 127 12.23 -8.60 -1.90
N GLN A 128 13.14 -8.45 -0.95
CA GLN A 128 14.56 -8.25 -1.23
C GLN A 128 15.18 -9.43 -2.00
N ALA A 129 14.86 -10.68 -1.65
CA ALA A 129 15.40 -11.83 -2.37
C ALA A 129 14.88 -11.90 -3.81
N VAL A 130 13.59 -11.62 -4.02
CA VAL A 130 12.97 -11.55 -5.35
C VAL A 130 13.59 -10.43 -6.19
N GLU A 131 13.65 -9.22 -5.65
CA GLU A 131 14.24 -8.07 -6.35
C GLU A 131 15.70 -8.32 -6.72
N ASN A 132 16.50 -8.85 -5.79
CA ASN A 132 17.90 -9.21 -6.06
C ASN A 132 18.02 -10.29 -7.14
N HIS A 133 17.14 -11.30 -7.13
CA HIS A 133 17.18 -12.39 -8.11
C HIS A 133 16.86 -11.90 -9.54
N PHE A 134 15.91 -10.98 -9.68
CA PHE A 134 15.53 -10.41 -10.99
C PHE A 134 16.31 -9.15 -11.37
N ASN A 135 17.35 -8.78 -10.60
CA ASN A 135 18.14 -7.56 -10.79
C ASN A 135 17.25 -6.29 -10.89
N VAL A 136 16.22 -6.22 -10.04
CA VAL A 136 15.38 -5.03 -9.93
C VAL A 136 16.18 -3.95 -9.18
N GLU A 137 16.62 -2.93 -9.91
CA GLU A 137 17.28 -1.78 -9.32
C GLU A 137 16.27 -0.86 -8.64
N ARG A 138 16.59 -0.40 -7.43
CA ARG A 138 15.80 0.60 -6.71
C ARG A 138 16.38 1.97 -6.99
N ASP A 139 15.79 2.73 -7.91
CA ASP A 139 16.24 4.08 -8.27
C ASP A 139 16.29 5.05 -7.08
N ARG A 140 15.49 4.80 -6.04
CA ARG A 140 15.39 5.65 -4.85
C ARG A 140 15.30 4.80 -3.59
N TYR A 141 16.34 4.84 -2.77
CA TYR A 141 16.31 4.31 -1.41
C TYR A 141 15.89 5.43 -0.45
N TYR A 142 14.64 5.37 0.01
CA TYR A 142 14.24 6.08 1.22
C TYR A 142 14.36 5.11 2.39
N ASP A 143 15.05 5.51 3.45
CA ASP A 143 15.00 4.77 4.70
C ASP A 143 13.60 4.93 5.30
N MET A 144 12.73 3.96 4.98
CA MET A 144 11.35 3.97 5.42
C MET A 144 11.25 3.97 6.94
N LYS A 145 12.23 3.39 7.67
CA LYS A 145 12.22 3.45 9.15
C LYS A 145 12.44 4.88 9.64
N LEU A 146 13.29 5.67 8.98
CA LEU A 146 13.45 7.09 9.31
C LEU A 146 12.20 7.89 8.93
N LEU A 147 11.60 7.62 7.77
CA LEU A 147 10.39 8.29 7.33
C LEU A 147 9.21 8.03 8.27
N ILE A 148 9.00 6.76 8.65
CA ILE A 148 7.96 6.34 9.62
C ILE A 148 8.19 7.04 10.96
N LYS A 149 9.42 7.03 11.49
CA LYS A 149 9.75 7.75 12.73
C LYS A 149 9.43 9.24 12.65
N ASP A 150 9.67 9.87 11.52
CA ASP A 150 9.36 11.29 11.33
C ASP A 150 7.86 11.56 11.18
N ILE A 151 7.12 10.66 10.54
CA ILE A 151 5.65 10.68 10.47
C ILE A 151 5.08 10.51 11.88
N GLU A 152 5.48 9.47 12.61
CA GLU A 152 5.04 9.21 13.99
C GLU A 152 5.33 10.39 14.93
N LYS A 153 6.53 10.98 14.86
CA LYS A 153 6.86 12.18 15.63
C LYS A 153 5.94 13.35 15.29
N LYS A 154 5.59 13.55 14.02
CA LYS A 154 4.66 14.61 13.60
C LYS A 154 3.26 14.34 14.14
N ILE A 155 2.79 13.09 14.10
CA ILE A 155 1.49 12.66 14.65
C ILE A 155 1.45 12.83 16.18
N LEU A 156 2.52 12.50 16.89
CA LEU A 156 2.61 12.70 18.34
C LEU A 156 2.60 14.20 18.71
N LYS A 157 3.27 15.04 17.92
CA LYS A 157 3.29 16.50 18.13
C LYS A 157 1.93 17.15 17.87
N SER A 158 1.20 16.73 16.85
CA SER A 158 -0.15 17.26 16.54
C SER A 158 -1.16 16.88 17.63
N LYS A 159 -1.16 15.61 18.08
CA LYS A 159 -2.01 15.16 19.20
C LYS A 159 -1.80 16.02 20.45
N ARG A 160 -0.53 16.24 20.85
CA ARG A 160 -0.18 17.09 22.02
C ARG A 160 -0.63 18.55 21.89
N LYS A 161 -0.71 19.12 20.68
CA LYS A 161 -1.23 20.47 20.47
C LYS A 161 -2.75 20.54 20.64
N SER A 162 -3.50 19.53 20.18
CA SER A 162 -4.96 19.48 20.34
C SER A 162 -5.40 19.41 21.81
N TYR A 163 -4.63 18.73 22.67
CA TYR A 163 -4.89 18.68 24.12
C TYR A 163 -4.60 20.00 24.85
N LYS A 164 -3.74 20.86 24.31
CA LYS A 164 -3.40 22.17 24.92
C LYS A 164 -4.35 23.30 24.52
N SER A 165 -5.15 23.13 23.46
CA SER A 165 -6.15 24.12 23.04
C SER A 165 -7.55 23.89 23.65
N GLN A 166 -7.67 22.95 24.59
CA GLN A 166 -8.90 22.65 25.33
C GLN A 166 -8.87 23.17 26.78
N TYR A 167 -7.88 24.00 27.14
CA TYR A 167 -7.76 24.68 28.42
C TYR A 167 -7.51 26.18 28.21
#